data_AF-A0A803PIN1-F1
#
_entry.id   AF-A0A803PIN1-F1
#
_cell.length_a   1.000
_cell.length_b   1.000
_cell.length_c   1.000
_cell.angle_alpha   90.00
_cell.angle_beta   90.00
_cell.angle_gamma   90.00
#
_symmetry.space_group_name_H-M   'P 1'
#
loop_
_entity.id
_entity.type
_entity.pdbx_description
1 polymer ?
#
loop_
_entity_poly.entity_id
_entity_poly.type
_entity_poly.pdbx_seq_one_letter_code
_entity_poly.pdbx_strand_id
1 'polypeptide(L)'
;MVSSMRCFARRIFVEPAVISTGKCLQVRQDQLAPETHFVNHVSTVELNSHLKQLVKTGFLNDARLLFNKMPQRDEISWANMISGYVNTFQAPEALSLFSTMFVKSELQLDPFVLSLALKACGLSMNICYGELLHGCSIKSGLINSVFVGSSLLDMYTKIGKIDKGCRVFEQMPVRNIVSWTAIITGLVHAGYHAEGLIYFSEMWRSKVECDAYAYAIVLKACADSSSLNHGKAIHTQALKKGLNESSFVANSLSTMYNKCGKLDYGLHLFATMKTRDVVSWTTIITTYVQMGQENNAIEAFRRMKDSSVSPNEYTFAAIISGCANLARVDYGEQLHSHVICLGLVDYVLHGLHIWL
;
A
#
# COMPACT_ATOMS: atom_id res chain seq x y z
N MET A 1 -50.42 0.86 -11.65
CA MET A 1 -50.35 -0.49 -12.26
C MET A 1 -49.27 -1.29 -11.53
N VAL A 2 -49.72 -2.22 -10.69
CA VAL A 2 -49.17 -3.57 -10.44
C VAL A 2 -47.65 -3.64 -10.13
N SER A 3 -47.19 -3.69 -8.87
CA SER A 3 -47.19 -4.84 -7.94
C SER A 3 -46.66 -6.16 -8.52
N SER A 4 -45.42 -6.55 -8.24
CA SER A 4 -45.01 -7.93 -7.92
C SER A 4 -43.49 -8.10 -8.04
N MET A 5 -42.85 -8.54 -6.96
CA MET A 5 -41.83 -9.62 -6.91
C MET A 5 -40.97 -9.47 -5.64
N ARG A 6 -41.61 -9.77 -4.51
CA ARG A 6 -40.97 -10.40 -3.36
C ARG A 6 -40.92 -11.91 -3.62
N CYS A 7 -39.95 -12.59 -3.01
CA CYS A 7 -39.79 -14.06 -2.88
C CYS A 7 -39.08 -14.79 -4.03
N PHE A 8 -37.78 -15.01 -3.88
CA PHE A 8 -36.98 -16.20 -4.26
C PHE A 8 -35.63 -15.98 -3.55
N ALA A 9 -35.09 -16.80 -2.66
CA ALA A 9 -35.04 -18.25 -2.63
C ALA A 9 -34.95 -18.78 -1.18
N ARG A 10 -35.76 -19.80 -0.88
CA ARG A 10 -35.52 -20.79 0.18
C ARG A 10 -35.66 -22.18 -0.46
N ARG A 11 -34.67 -23.03 -0.17
CA ARG A 11 -34.60 -24.50 -0.33
C ARG A 11 -34.42 -25.03 -1.75
N ILE A 12 -33.32 -25.76 -1.94
CA ILE A 12 -33.26 -27.21 -2.23
C ILE A 12 -31.79 -27.62 -2.05
N PHE A 13 -31.50 -28.49 -1.08
CA PHE A 13 -30.65 -29.67 -1.27
C PHE A 13 -30.92 -30.62 -0.09
N VAL A 14 -31.39 -31.80 -0.46
CA VAL A 14 -31.81 -32.92 0.38
C VAL A 14 -30.60 -33.83 0.57
N GLU A 15 -30.37 -34.29 1.80
CA GLU A 15 -29.40 -35.35 2.14
C GLU A 15 -29.74 -36.68 1.45
N PRO A 16 -28.76 -37.59 1.38
CA PRO A 16 -29.04 -38.99 1.68
C PRO A 16 -28.20 -39.50 2.85
N ALA A 17 -28.89 -40.08 3.81
CA ALA A 17 -28.34 -40.92 4.86
C ALA A 17 -27.69 -42.19 4.28
N VAL A 18 -26.51 -42.54 4.77
CA VAL A 18 -25.95 -43.89 4.66
C VAL A 18 -25.58 -44.37 6.05
N ILE A 19 -26.32 -45.38 6.51
CA ILE A 19 -26.02 -46.21 7.67
C ILE A 19 -25.13 -47.36 7.17
N SER A 20 -23.94 -47.53 7.76
CA SER A 20 -23.31 -48.85 7.82
C SER A 20 -22.45 -49.02 9.07
N THR A 21 -22.82 -50.07 9.78
CA THR A 21 -22.26 -50.68 10.99
C THR A 21 -20.83 -51.23 10.82
N GLY A 22 -20.03 -51.24 11.90
CA GLY A 22 -19.20 -52.41 12.24
C GLY A 22 -17.71 -52.21 12.57
N LYS A 23 -17.41 -52.41 13.87
CA LYS A 23 -16.22 -53.06 14.49
C LYS A 23 -14.90 -52.29 14.65
N CYS A 24 -14.71 -51.82 15.89
CA CYS A 24 -13.77 -52.34 16.90
C CYS A 24 -12.30 -52.55 16.50
N LEU A 25 -11.41 -51.73 17.08
CA LEU A 25 -10.11 -52.16 17.59
C LEU A 25 -9.73 -51.26 18.77
N GLN A 26 -9.70 -51.86 19.96
CA GLN A 26 -9.22 -51.27 21.22
C GLN A 26 -7.71 -51.04 21.14
N VAL A 27 -7.26 -49.86 21.56
CA VAL A 27 -5.93 -49.70 22.20
C VAL A 27 -6.14 -48.95 23.51
N ARG A 28 -5.44 -49.47 24.53
CA ARG A 28 -5.67 -49.29 25.96
C ARG A 28 -5.43 -47.88 26.48
N GLN A 29 -6.12 -47.63 27.58
CA GLN A 29 -5.97 -46.55 28.56
C GLN A 29 -4.51 -46.39 28.99
N ASP A 30 -4.04 -45.15 29.01
CA ASP A 30 -3.09 -44.67 30.01
C ASP A 30 -3.66 -43.40 30.66
N GLN A 31 -3.54 -43.38 31.98
CA GLN A 31 -4.11 -42.41 32.90
C GLN A 31 -3.47 -41.03 32.74
N LEU A 32 -4.27 -39.98 32.62
CA LEU A 32 -3.90 -38.64 33.09
C LEU A 32 -5.10 -37.95 33.75
N ALA A 33 -4.77 -37.24 34.82
CA ALA A 33 -5.59 -36.69 35.90
C ALA A 33 -6.82 -35.86 35.46
N PRO A 34 -7.83 -35.70 36.36
CA PRO A 34 -9.01 -34.88 36.07
C PRO A 34 -8.60 -33.43 35.80
N GLU A 35 -8.94 -32.94 34.60
CA GLU A 35 -8.83 -31.54 34.24
C GLU A 35 -9.61 -30.70 35.25
N THR A 36 -8.88 -30.04 36.14
CA THR A 36 -9.39 -28.98 36.99
C THR A 36 -9.93 -27.88 36.10
N HIS A 37 -11.24 -27.67 36.17
CA HIS A 37 -11.92 -26.48 35.68
C HIS A 37 -11.23 -25.20 36.20
N PHE A 38 -10.24 -24.70 35.47
CA PHE A 38 -9.81 -23.30 35.54
C PHE A 38 -10.51 -22.57 34.40
N VAL A 39 -11.76 -22.15 34.66
CA VAL A 39 -12.43 -21.15 33.83
C VAL A 39 -11.75 -19.82 34.12
N ASN A 40 -10.59 -19.59 33.48
CA ASN A 40 -10.13 -18.22 33.27
C ASN A 40 -11.15 -17.60 32.32
N HIS A 41 -12.10 -16.83 32.87
CA HIS A 41 -12.90 -15.90 32.08
C HIS A 41 -11.97 -14.79 31.58
N VAL A 42 -11.12 -15.12 30.60
CA VAL A 42 -10.35 -14.11 29.87
C VAL A 42 -11.38 -13.22 29.20
N SER A 43 -11.34 -11.94 29.53
CA SER A 43 -12.30 -10.99 29.00
C SER A 43 -12.10 -10.82 27.49
N THR A 44 -13.17 -10.54 26.76
CA THR A 44 -13.09 -10.25 25.30
C THR A 44 -12.10 -9.12 25.01
N VAL A 45 -11.96 -8.16 25.92
CA VAL A 45 -11.01 -7.05 25.83
C VAL A 45 -9.55 -7.54 25.86
N GLU A 46 -9.20 -8.45 26.78
CA GLU A 46 -7.86 -9.04 26.85
C GLU A 46 -7.55 -9.88 25.62
N LEU A 47 -8.51 -10.69 25.16
CA LEU A 47 -8.37 -11.45 23.92
C LEU A 47 -8.17 -10.53 22.71
N ASN A 48 -8.91 -9.42 22.62
CA ASN A 48 -8.75 -8.40 21.58
C ASN A 48 -7.39 -7.72 21.62
N SER A 49 -6.86 -7.45 22.82
CA SER A 49 -5.52 -6.88 23.01
C SER A 49 -4.43 -7.85 22.52
N HIS A 50 -4.52 -9.12 22.91
CA HIS A 50 -3.59 -10.16 22.46
C HIS A 50 -3.68 -10.37 20.94
N LEU A 51 -4.89 -10.41 20.40
CA LEU A 51 -5.14 -10.52 18.97
C LEU A 51 -4.48 -9.37 18.19
N LYS A 52 -4.67 -8.13 18.64
CA LYS A 52 -4.05 -6.95 18.04
C LYS A 52 -2.53 -7.03 18.08
N GLN A 53 -1.97 -7.52 19.19
CA GLN A 53 -0.52 -7.68 19.32
C GLN A 53 0.03 -8.72 18.33
N LEU A 54 -0.60 -9.90 18.23
CA LEU A 54 -0.19 -10.95 17.27
C LEU A 54 -0.25 -10.47 15.82
N VAL A 55 -1.30 -9.74 15.45
CA VAL A 55 -1.43 -9.13 14.12
C VAL A 55 -0.30 -8.14 13.88
N LYS A 56 0.01 -7.28 14.86
CA LYS A 56 1.08 -6.27 14.75
C LYS A 56 2.47 -6.88 14.62
N THR A 57 2.73 -8.01 15.29
CA THR A 57 4.01 -8.72 15.25
C THR A 57 4.14 -9.68 14.06
N GLY A 58 3.09 -9.84 13.25
CA GLY A 58 3.12 -10.65 12.03
C GLY A 58 2.78 -12.13 12.24
N PHE A 59 2.45 -12.56 13.47
CA PHE A 59 2.00 -13.93 13.77
C PHE A 59 0.52 -14.12 13.41
N LEU A 60 0.18 -13.93 12.12
CA LEU A 60 -1.20 -13.91 11.64
C LEU A 60 -1.90 -15.28 11.78
N ASN A 61 -1.17 -16.38 11.66
CA ASN A 61 -1.70 -17.72 11.87
C ASN A 61 -2.12 -17.95 13.33
N ASP A 62 -1.29 -17.52 14.28
CA ASP A 62 -1.61 -17.62 15.71
C ASP A 62 -2.77 -16.70 16.09
N ALA A 63 -2.79 -15.48 15.52
CA ALA A 63 -3.93 -14.58 15.64
C ALA A 63 -5.23 -15.25 15.15
N ARG A 64 -5.17 -15.95 14.02
CA ARG A 64 -6.32 -16.68 13.47
C ARG A 64 -6.78 -17.82 14.36
N LEU A 65 -5.84 -18.57 14.94
CA LEU A 65 -6.15 -19.64 15.90
C LEU A 65 -6.80 -19.08 17.16
N LEU A 66 -6.26 -18.00 17.72
CA LEU A 66 -6.84 -17.31 18.88
C LEU A 66 -8.25 -16.84 18.56
N PHE A 67 -8.43 -16.16 17.43
CA PHE A 67 -9.72 -15.66 16.96
C PHE A 67 -10.77 -16.78 16.85
N ASN A 68 -10.39 -17.95 16.33
CA ASN A 68 -11.30 -19.10 16.22
C ASN A 68 -11.68 -19.69 17.58
N LYS A 69 -10.85 -19.54 18.61
CA LYS A 69 -11.12 -20.01 19.98
C LYS A 69 -11.89 -18.99 20.84
N MET A 70 -12.06 -17.75 20.39
CA MET A 70 -12.79 -16.72 21.16
C MET A 70 -14.26 -17.14 21.40
N PRO A 71 -14.74 -17.16 22.68
CA PRO A 71 -16.12 -17.52 23.00
C PRO A 71 -17.15 -16.54 22.44
N GLN A 72 -16.82 -15.24 22.49
CA GLN A 72 -17.59 -14.16 21.90
C GLN A 72 -16.65 -13.27 21.07
N ARG A 73 -17.15 -12.76 19.95
CA ARG A 73 -16.42 -11.88 19.04
C ARG A 73 -17.24 -10.63 18.85
N ASP A 74 -16.64 -9.50 19.17
CA ASP A 74 -17.21 -8.18 18.94
C ASP A 74 -16.61 -7.55 17.66
N GLU A 75 -17.07 -6.35 17.33
CA GLU A 75 -16.60 -5.58 16.17
C GLU A 75 -15.07 -5.42 16.17
N ILE A 76 -14.45 -5.28 17.35
CA ILE A 76 -12.99 -5.13 17.51
C ILE A 76 -12.27 -6.44 17.18
N SER A 77 -12.79 -7.60 17.61
CA SER A 77 -12.23 -8.91 17.26
C SER A 77 -12.18 -9.10 15.74
N TRP A 78 -13.29 -8.79 15.05
CA TRP A 78 -13.39 -8.89 13.60
C TRP A 78 -12.48 -7.87 12.90
N ALA A 79 -12.50 -6.61 13.34
CA ALA A 79 -11.68 -5.55 12.79
C ALA A 79 -10.18 -5.88 12.86
N ASN A 80 -9.70 -6.38 14.00
CA ASN A 80 -8.30 -6.78 14.19
C ASN A 80 -7.90 -7.87 13.19
N MET A 81 -8.69 -8.94 13.05
CA MET A 81 -8.35 -10.01 12.11
C MET A 81 -8.44 -9.57 10.64
N ILE A 82 -9.50 -8.88 10.24
CA ILE A 82 -9.67 -8.41 8.86
C ILE A 82 -8.53 -7.44 8.52
N SER A 83 -8.17 -6.54 9.43
CA SER A 83 -7.04 -5.62 9.23
C SER A 83 -5.72 -6.36 9.09
N GLY A 84 -5.51 -7.44 9.84
CA GLY A 84 -4.33 -8.30 9.71
C GLY A 84 -4.19 -8.89 8.32
N TYR A 85 -5.27 -9.48 7.79
CA TYR A 85 -5.29 -10.02 6.42
C TYR A 85 -5.08 -8.93 5.35
N VAL A 86 -5.69 -7.75 5.52
CA VAL A 86 -5.49 -6.61 4.60
C VAL A 86 -4.02 -6.17 4.59
N ASN A 87 -3.39 -6.06 5.75
CA ASN A 87 -2.01 -5.60 5.89
C ASN A 87 -0.98 -6.61 5.37
N THR A 88 -1.33 -7.90 5.31
CA THR A 88 -0.51 -8.97 4.71
C THR A 88 -0.89 -9.27 3.26
N PHE A 89 -1.70 -8.42 2.62
CA PHE A 89 -2.15 -8.54 1.23
C PHE A 89 -2.97 -9.82 0.94
N GLN A 90 -3.54 -10.46 1.96
CA GLN A 90 -4.42 -11.62 1.89
C GLN A 90 -5.89 -11.19 1.75
N ALA A 91 -6.19 -10.49 0.65
CA ALA A 91 -7.50 -9.90 0.39
C ALA A 91 -8.66 -10.92 0.33
N PRO A 92 -8.53 -12.11 -0.29
CA PRO A 92 -9.60 -13.11 -0.31
C PRO A 92 -10.03 -13.57 1.10
N GLU A 93 -9.06 -13.79 1.99
CA GLU A 93 -9.28 -14.19 3.38
C GLU A 93 -9.98 -13.07 4.16
N ALA A 94 -9.55 -11.82 3.97
CA ALA A 94 -10.20 -10.65 4.57
C ALA A 94 -11.68 -10.55 4.16
N LEU A 95 -11.99 -10.70 2.86
CA LEU A 95 -13.36 -10.61 2.33
C LEU A 95 -14.22 -11.81 2.73
N SER A 96 -13.64 -13.01 2.79
CA SER A 96 -14.32 -14.22 3.29
C SER A 96 -14.69 -14.06 4.76
N LEU A 97 -13.77 -13.49 5.57
CA LEU A 97 -14.01 -13.25 6.98
C LEU A 97 -15.07 -12.17 7.21
N PHE A 98 -15.01 -11.08 6.45
CA PHE A 98 -16.03 -10.03 6.47
C PHE A 98 -17.42 -10.58 6.12
N SER A 99 -17.52 -11.40 5.05
CA SER A 99 -18.78 -12.05 4.67
C SER A 99 -19.32 -12.95 5.78
N THR A 100 -18.43 -13.68 6.46
CA THR A 100 -18.78 -14.53 7.60
C THR A 100 -19.31 -13.71 8.77
N MET A 101 -18.66 -12.58 9.10
CA MET A 101 -19.15 -11.65 10.12
C MET A 101 -20.55 -11.14 9.76
N PHE A 102 -20.73 -10.67 8.54
CA PHE A 102 -21.97 -10.03 8.08
C PHE A 102 -23.16 -11.00 8.08
N VAL A 103 -22.94 -12.28 7.81
CA VAL A 103 -24.02 -13.29 7.75
C VAL A 103 -24.28 -13.94 9.12
N LYS A 104 -23.23 -14.21 9.90
CA LYS A 104 -23.35 -15.05 11.11
C LYS A 104 -23.44 -14.26 12.41
N SER A 105 -23.11 -12.97 12.41
CA SER A 105 -23.19 -12.15 13.62
C SER A 105 -24.45 -11.30 13.61
N GLU A 106 -25.03 -11.09 14.80
CA GLU A 106 -26.13 -10.13 15.01
C GLU A 106 -25.60 -8.68 15.16
N LEU A 107 -24.31 -8.46 14.86
CA LEU A 107 -23.66 -7.17 15.00
C LEU A 107 -24.12 -6.22 13.89
N GLN A 108 -24.22 -4.93 14.24
CA GLN A 108 -24.43 -3.90 13.23
C GLN A 108 -23.16 -3.71 12.40
N LEU A 109 -23.35 -3.24 11.16
CA LEU A 109 -22.22 -2.98 10.27
C LEU A 109 -21.49 -1.72 10.75
N ASP A 110 -20.30 -1.91 11.32
CA ASP A 110 -19.43 -0.81 11.73
C ASP A 110 -18.71 -0.16 10.52
N PRO A 111 -18.64 1.19 10.44
CA PRO A 111 -17.96 1.89 9.35
C PRO A 111 -16.48 1.54 9.22
N PHE A 112 -15.76 1.27 10.32
CA PHE A 112 -14.36 0.90 10.25
C PHE A 112 -14.18 -0.50 9.65
N VAL A 113 -14.95 -1.50 10.08
CA VAL A 113 -14.91 -2.84 9.50
C VAL A 113 -15.29 -2.84 8.02
N LEU A 114 -16.32 -2.08 7.63
CA LEU A 114 -16.68 -1.91 6.21
C LEU A 114 -15.53 -1.27 5.41
N SER A 115 -14.85 -0.28 6.00
CA SER A 115 -13.69 0.36 5.37
C SER A 115 -12.54 -0.61 5.09
N LEU A 116 -12.36 -1.64 5.93
CA LEU A 116 -11.36 -2.69 5.73
C LEU A 116 -11.73 -3.63 4.60
N ALA A 117 -13.01 -4.03 4.50
CA ALA A 117 -13.50 -4.85 3.39
C ALA A 117 -13.36 -4.12 2.04
N LEU A 118 -13.67 -2.82 2.00
CA LEU A 118 -13.46 -1.99 0.82
C LEU A 118 -11.98 -1.92 0.40
N LYS A 119 -11.06 -1.76 1.36
CA LYS A 119 -9.62 -1.83 1.09
C LYS A 119 -9.21 -3.18 0.50
N ALA A 120 -9.73 -4.28 1.03
CA ALA A 120 -9.49 -5.62 0.48
C ALA A 120 -10.03 -5.77 -0.96
N CYS A 121 -11.18 -5.17 -1.30
CA CYS A 121 -11.66 -5.11 -2.68
C CYS A 121 -10.68 -4.36 -3.60
N GLY A 122 -10.11 -3.25 -3.13
CA GLY A 122 -9.08 -2.51 -3.86
C GLY A 122 -7.81 -3.34 -4.10
N LEU A 123 -7.35 -4.08 -3.08
CA LEU A 123 -6.18 -4.96 -3.19
C LEU A 123 -6.39 -6.15 -4.14
N SER A 124 -7.58 -6.72 -4.15
CA SER A 124 -7.94 -7.86 -5.02
C SER A 124 -8.51 -7.46 -6.38
N MET A 125 -8.56 -6.15 -6.68
CA MET A 125 -9.19 -5.59 -7.88
C MET A 125 -10.64 -6.06 -8.09
N ASN A 126 -11.36 -6.36 -7.01
CA ASN A 126 -12.71 -6.92 -7.05
C ASN A 126 -13.78 -5.81 -7.11
N ILE A 127 -14.01 -5.30 -8.32
CA ILE A 127 -14.96 -4.21 -8.56
C ILE A 127 -16.41 -4.60 -8.22
N CYS A 128 -16.83 -5.82 -8.56
CA CYS A 128 -18.19 -6.28 -8.34
C CYS A 128 -18.52 -6.26 -6.85
N TYR A 129 -17.62 -6.78 -6.02
CA TYR A 129 -17.83 -6.77 -4.57
C TYR A 129 -17.68 -5.36 -3.97
N GLY A 130 -16.75 -4.56 -4.46
CA GLY A 130 -16.61 -3.15 -4.07
C GLY A 130 -17.89 -2.33 -4.30
N GLU A 131 -18.55 -2.51 -5.45
CA GLU A 131 -19.81 -1.82 -5.77
C GLU A 131 -20.99 -2.31 -4.92
N LEU A 132 -21.04 -3.60 -4.60
CA LEU A 132 -22.02 -4.15 -3.65
C LEU A 132 -21.85 -3.52 -2.26
N LEU A 133 -20.60 -3.41 -1.77
CA LEU A 133 -20.30 -2.78 -0.50
C LEU A 133 -20.58 -1.27 -0.52
N HIS A 134 -20.35 -0.58 -1.64
CA HIS A 134 -20.76 0.80 -1.81
C HIS A 134 -22.28 0.96 -1.70
N GLY A 135 -23.06 0.14 -2.41
CA GLY A 135 -24.52 0.15 -2.29
C GLY A 135 -25.01 -0.16 -0.87
N CYS A 136 -24.35 -1.09 -0.18
CA CYS A 136 -24.58 -1.40 1.23
C CYS A 136 -24.34 -0.17 2.13
N SER A 137 -23.22 0.54 1.93
CA SER A 137 -22.91 1.74 2.71
C SER A 137 -23.96 2.84 2.59
N ILE A 138 -24.56 2.99 1.40
CA ILE A 138 -25.65 3.94 1.16
C ILE A 138 -26.90 3.51 1.91
N LYS A 139 -27.31 2.24 1.76
CA LYS A 139 -28.53 1.71 2.41
C LYS A 139 -28.45 1.72 3.93
N SER A 140 -27.26 1.52 4.48
CA SER A 140 -27.02 1.50 5.93
C SER A 140 -26.70 2.89 6.50
N GLY A 141 -26.69 3.95 5.69
CA GLY A 141 -26.38 5.33 6.14
C GLY A 141 -24.91 5.58 6.49
N LEU A 142 -24.01 4.62 6.22
CA LEU A 142 -22.58 4.68 6.55
C LEU A 142 -21.77 5.49 5.53
N ILE A 143 -22.36 5.85 4.39
CA ILE A 143 -21.68 6.60 3.30
C ILE A 143 -21.11 7.95 3.77
N ASN A 144 -21.69 8.56 4.80
CA ASN A 144 -21.21 9.82 5.38
C ASN A 144 -19.96 9.66 6.27
N SER A 145 -19.56 8.42 6.58
CA SER A 145 -18.35 8.15 7.35
C SER A 145 -17.10 8.46 6.52
N VAL A 146 -16.20 9.28 7.08
CA VAL A 146 -14.92 9.59 6.43
C VAL A 146 -14.07 8.33 6.19
N PHE A 147 -14.20 7.31 7.04
CA PHE A 147 -13.51 6.03 6.88
C PHE A 147 -14.01 5.28 5.65
N VAL A 148 -15.33 5.19 5.48
CA VAL A 148 -15.97 4.52 4.35
C VAL A 148 -15.69 5.28 3.06
N GLY A 149 -15.88 6.61 3.06
CA GLY A 149 -15.60 7.47 1.91
C GLY A 149 -14.15 7.38 1.44
N SER A 150 -13.18 7.42 2.37
CA SER A 150 -11.76 7.28 2.04
C SER A 150 -11.43 5.90 1.47
N SER A 151 -11.99 4.83 2.02
CA SER A 151 -11.78 3.47 1.50
C SER A 151 -12.47 3.23 0.15
N LEU A 152 -13.65 3.80 -0.09
CA LEU A 152 -14.32 3.74 -1.39
C LEU A 152 -13.50 4.46 -2.46
N LEU A 153 -12.97 5.64 -2.13
CA LEU A 153 -12.09 6.41 -2.98
C LEU A 153 -10.81 5.64 -3.31
N ASP A 154 -10.11 5.11 -2.31
CA ASP A 154 -8.91 4.27 -2.50
C ASP A 154 -9.21 3.03 -3.37
N MET A 155 -10.32 2.34 -3.10
CA MET A 155 -10.75 1.17 -3.87
C MET A 155 -11.02 1.53 -5.34
N TYR A 156 -11.85 2.54 -5.61
CA TYR A 156 -12.17 2.92 -6.99
C TYR A 156 -10.95 3.42 -7.76
N THR A 157 -10.08 4.19 -7.11
CA THR A 157 -8.87 4.72 -7.75
C THR A 157 -7.86 3.63 -8.08
N LYS A 158 -7.62 2.68 -7.17
CA LYS A 158 -6.76 1.50 -7.43
C LYS A 158 -7.29 0.62 -8.56
N ILE A 159 -8.60 0.45 -8.64
CA ILE A 159 -9.25 -0.32 -9.72
C ILE A 159 -9.23 0.44 -11.07
N GLY A 160 -8.91 1.74 -11.07
CA GLY A 160 -8.90 2.58 -12.27
C GLY A 160 -10.26 3.19 -12.61
N LYS A 161 -11.26 3.11 -11.72
CA LYS A 161 -12.56 3.80 -11.86
C LYS A 161 -12.48 5.22 -11.29
N ILE A 162 -11.58 6.04 -11.87
CA ILE A 162 -11.25 7.38 -11.40
C ILE A 162 -12.49 8.28 -11.25
N ASP A 163 -13.41 8.26 -12.22
CA ASP A 163 -14.64 9.07 -12.16
C ASP A 163 -15.51 8.73 -10.94
N LYS A 164 -15.60 7.44 -10.59
CA LYS A 164 -16.35 7.00 -9.40
C LYS A 164 -15.65 7.45 -8.12
N GLY A 165 -14.32 7.38 -8.09
CA GLY A 165 -13.51 7.91 -6.99
C GLY A 165 -13.73 9.41 -6.77
N CYS A 166 -13.65 10.21 -7.83
CA CYS A 166 -13.88 11.66 -7.77
C CYS A 166 -15.29 11.99 -7.25
N ARG A 167 -16.31 11.31 -7.78
CA ARG A 167 -17.70 11.48 -7.30
C ARG A 167 -17.88 11.15 -5.82
N VAL A 168 -17.24 10.08 -5.34
CA VAL A 168 -17.25 9.76 -3.90
C VAL A 168 -16.62 10.92 -3.11
N PHE A 169 -15.46 11.41 -3.53
CA PHE A 169 -14.76 12.50 -2.86
C PHE A 169 -15.59 13.80 -2.83
N GLU A 170 -16.25 14.16 -3.93
CA GLU A 170 -17.14 15.33 -4.03
C GLU A 170 -18.35 15.23 -3.10
N GLN A 171 -18.87 14.02 -2.88
CA GLN A 171 -20.04 13.76 -2.03
C GLN A 171 -19.70 13.61 -0.54
N MET A 172 -18.42 13.49 -0.17
CA MET A 172 -18.01 13.37 1.24
C MET A 172 -18.33 14.67 2.02
N PRO A 173 -19.09 14.59 3.12
CA PRO A 173 -19.41 15.77 3.94
C PRO A 173 -18.20 16.27 4.73
N VAL A 174 -17.30 15.35 5.11
CA VAL A 174 -16.06 15.65 5.84
C VAL A 174 -14.91 14.99 5.11
N ARG A 175 -13.86 15.77 4.84
CA ARG A 175 -12.62 15.33 4.20
C ARG A 175 -11.47 15.53 5.17
N ASN A 176 -10.67 14.48 5.37
CA ASN A 176 -9.45 14.53 6.16
C ASN A 176 -8.22 14.32 5.28
N ILE A 177 -7.02 14.38 5.88
CA ILE A 177 -5.76 14.15 5.18
C ILE A 177 -5.76 12.86 4.35
N VAL A 178 -6.34 11.77 4.87
CA VAL A 178 -6.39 10.46 4.19
C VAL A 178 -7.24 10.53 2.92
N SER A 179 -8.41 11.17 2.96
CA SER A 179 -9.25 11.32 1.77
C SER A 179 -8.60 12.23 0.70
N TRP A 180 -7.93 13.31 1.12
CA TRP A 180 -7.21 14.20 0.20
C TRP A 180 -6.01 13.51 -0.44
N THR A 181 -5.20 12.80 0.35
CA THR A 181 -4.06 12.05 -0.19
C THR A 181 -4.52 10.93 -1.09
N ALA A 182 -5.62 10.22 -0.77
CA ALA A 182 -6.16 9.17 -1.62
C ALA A 182 -6.60 9.67 -3.01
N ILE A 183 -7.33 10.79 -3.12
CA ILE A 183 -7.75 11.33 -4.43
C ILE A 183 -6.54 11.79 -5.25
N ILE A 184 -5.60 12.51 -4.63
CA ILE A 184 -4.39 12.99 -5.30
C ILE A 184 -3.54 11.81 -5.77
N THR A 185 -3.34 10.80 -4.91
CA THR A 185 -2.63 9.57 -5.23
C THR A 185 -3.27 8.86 -6.41
N GLY A 186 -4.59 8.67 -6.36
CA GLY A 186 -5.34 7.98 -7.41
C GLY A 186 -5.21 8.66 -8.77
N LEU A 187 -5.39 9.98 -8.82
CA LEU A 187 -5.27 10.77 -10.05
C LEU A 187 -3.85 10.72 -10.62
N VAL A 188 -2.84 10.94 -9.78
CA VAL A 188 -1.43 10.98 -10.22
C VAL A 188 -0.95 9.63 -10.72
N HIS A 189 -1.37 8.51 -10.12
CA HIS A 189 -1.03 7.17 -10.60
C HIS A 189 -1.77 6.83 -11.90
N ALA A 190 -2.96 7.37 -12.11
CA ALA A 190 -3.71 7.18 -13.35
C ALA A 190 -3.33 8.16 -14.48
N GLY A 191 -2.33 9.03 -14.27
CA GLY A 191 -1.82 9.97 -15.28
C GLY A 191 -2.51 11.34 -15.32
N TYR A 192 -3.52 11.57 -14.47
CA TYR A 192 -4.25 12.85 -14.36
C TYR A 192 -3.46 13.84 -13.49
N HIS A 193 -2.27 14.20 -13.94
CA HIS A 193 -1.30 14.99 -13.15
C HIS A 193 -1.80 16.41 -12.88
N ALA A 194 -2.43 17.05 -13.86
CA ALA A 194 -2.94 18.42 -13.72
C ALA A 194 -4.07 18.48 -12.68
N GLU A 195 -5.02 17.56 -12.77
CA GLU A 195 -6.12 17.40 -11.82
C GLU A 195 -5.59 17.09 -10.41
N GLY A 196 -4.61 16.19 -10.29
CA GLY A 196 -3.96 15.91 -9.02
C GLY A 196 -3.34 17.15 -8.36
N LEU A 197 -2.74 18.05 -9.15
CA LEU A 197 -2.20 19.32 -8.66
C LEU A 197 -3.31 20.33 -8.27
N ILE A 198 -4.44 20.33 -8.97
CA ILE A 198 -5.62 21.14 -8.59
C ILE A 198 -6.13 20.69 -7.23
N TYR A 199 -6.36 19.38 -7.02
CA TYR A 199 -6.79 18.85 -5.73
C TYR A 199 -5.79 19.13 -4.60
N PHE A 200 -4.49 19.12 -4.89
CA PHE A 200 -3.47 19.55 -3.91
C PHE A 200 -3.60 21.03 -3.54
N SER A 201 -3.82 21.90 -4.53
CA SER A 201 -4.07 23.32 -4.26
C SER A 201 -5.33 23.52 -3.42
N GLU A 202 -6.39 22.73 -3.65
CA GLU A 202 -7.61 22.78 -2.84
C GLU A 202 -7.40 22.25 -1.42
N MET A 203 -6.64 21.16 -1.25
CA MET A 203 -6.22 20.63 0.05
C MET A 203 -5.51 21.72 0.86
N TRP A 204 -4.58 22.42 0.22
CA TRP A 204 -3.83 23.53 0.84
C TRP A 204 -4.73 24.70 1.23
N ARG A 205 -5.62 25.14 0.32
CA ARG A 205 -6.59 26.22 0.58
C ARG A 205 -7.56 25.88 1.71
N SER A 206 -7.87 24.59 1.86
CA SER A 206 -8.69 24.05 2.95
C SER A 206 -7.94 23.99 4.29
N LYS A 207 -6.68 24.45 4.35
CA LYS A 207 -5.80 24.46 5.53
C LYS A 207 -5.56 23.07 6.12
N VAL A 208 -5.71 22.02 5.30
CA VAL A 208 -5.37 20.66 5.70
C VAL A 208 -3.84 20.54 5.66
N GLU A 209 -3.24 20.09 6.76
CA GLU A 209 -1.80 19.91 6.83
C GLU A 209 -1.35 18.78 5.90
N CYS A 210 -0.46 19.09 4.95
CA CYS A 210 0.14 18.11 4.06
C CYS A 210 1.31 17.42 4.75
N ASP A 211 1.35 16.09 4.70
CA ASP A 211 2.47 15.30 5.17
C ASP A 211 3.53 15.11 4.06
N ALA A 212 4.68 14.53 4.42
CA ALA A 212 5.75 14.22 3.48
C ALA A 212 5.29 13.35 2.28
N TYR A 213 4.29 12.49 2.52
CA TYR A 213 3.74 11.60 1.50
C TYR A 213 2.96 12.39 0.43
N ALA A 214 2.08 13.31 0.84
CA ALA A 214 1.35 14.19 -0.06
C ALA A 214 2.31 14.96 -0.98
N TYR A 215 3.39 15.53 -0.41
CA TYR A 215 4.42 16.25 -1.17
C TYR A 215 5.12 15.37 -2.21
N ALA A 216 5.51 14.15 -1.83
CA ALA A 216 6.17 13.22 -2.76
C ALA A 216 5.29 12.90 -3.97
N ILE A 217 3.98 12.69 -3.76
CA ILE A 217 3.04 12.39 -4.84
C ILE A 217 2.89 13.58 -5.80
N VAL A 218 2.74 14.80 -5.29
CA VAL A 218 2.57 15.97 -6.18
C VAL A 218 3.87 16.34 -6.88
N LEU A 219 5.02 16.05 -6.26
CA LEU A 219 6.32 16.15 -6.92
C LEU A 219 6.47 15.12 -8.03
N LYS A 220 6.00 13.88 -7.83
CA LYS A 220 5.90 12.89 -8.90
C LYS A 220 5.00 13.40 -10.04
N ALA A 221 3.85 13.99 -9.72
CA ALA A 221 2.97 14.59 -10.72
C ALA A 221 3.68 15.68 -11.53
N CYS A 222 4.47 16.54 -10.88
CA CYS A 222 5.28 17.54 -11.55
C CYS A 222 6.39 16.92 -12.41
N ALA A 223 7.02 15.85 -11.92
CA ALA A 223 8.09 15.14 -12.62
C ALA A 223 7.56 14.50 -13.92
N ASP A 224 6.43 13.80 -13.83
CA ASP A 224 5.85 13.05 -14.94
C ASP A 224 5.18 13.96 -15.99
N SER A 225 4.72 15.15 -15.58
CA SER A 225 4.18 16.18 -16.49
C SER A 225 5.22 17.24 -16.91
N SER A 226 6.49 17.09 -16.53
CA SER A 226 7.56 18.09 -16.72
C SER A 226 7.18 19.51 -16.26
N SER A 227 6.33 19.62 -15.23
CA SER A 227 5.80 20.89 -14.71
C SER A 227 6.76 21.59 -13.74
N LEU A 228 7.88 22.09 -14.26
CA LEU A 228 8.95 22.71 -13.46
C LEU A 228 8.47 23.84 -12.54
N ASN A 229 7.57 24.70 -13.03
CA ASN A 229 7.09 25.85 -12.26
C ASN A 229 6.25 25.43 -11.05
N HIS A 230 5.36 24.45 -11.21
CA HIS A 230 4.62 23.86 -10.10
C HIS A 230 5.57 23.16 -9.12
N GLY A 231 6.54 22.40 -9.63
CA GLY A 231 7.57 21.75 -8.81
C GLY A 231 8.37 22.74 -7.95
N LYS A 232 8.78 23.89 -8.51
CA LYS A 232 9.46 24.96 -7.75
C LYS A 232 8.57 25.59 -6.68
N ALA A 233 7.29 25.81 -6.96
CA ALA A 233 6.34 26.33 -5.99
C ALA A 233 6.17 25.35 -4.81
N ILE A 234 5.99 24.06 -5.11
CA ILE A 234 5.87 22.98 -4.12
C ILE A 234 7.17 22.84 -3.31
N HIS A 235 8.34 22.91 -3.94
CA HIS A 235 9.62 22.90 -3.24
C HIS A 235 9.72 24.06 -2.23
N THR A 236 9.33 25.26 -2.64
CA THR A 236 9.32 26.43 -1.74
C THR A 236 8.39 26.23 -0.55
N GLN A 237 7.24 25.59 -0.75
CA GLN A 237 6.32 25.24 0.34
C GLN A 237 6.92 24.19 1.29
N ALA A 238 7.55 23.15 0.74
CA ALA A 238 8.21 22.10 1.52
C ALA A 238 9.35 22.67 2.38
N LEU A 239 10.14 23.61 1.85
CA LEU A 239 11.19 24.32 2.58
C LEU A 239 10.62 25.13 3.75
N LYS A 240 9.54 25.88 3.54
CA LYS A 240 8.87 26.65 4.62
C LYS A 240 8.33 25.77 5.74
N LYS A 241 8.04 24.49 5.45
CA LYS A 241 7.56 23.50 6.41
C LYS A 241 8.69 22.67 7.05
N GLY A 242 9.94 22.89 6.67
CA GLY A 242 11.09 22.11 7.17
C GLY A 242 11.11 20.65 6.67
N LEU A 243 10.34 20.33 5.62
CA LEU A 243 10.25 18.96 5.09
C LEU A 243 11.46 18.58 4.21
N ASN A 244 12.34 19.53 3.89
CA ASN A 244 13.58 19.30 3.16
C ASN A 244 14.59 18.43 3.93
N GLU A 245 14.46 18.30 5.25
CA GLU A 245 15.28 17.37 6.03
C GLU A 245 14.87 15.91 5.84
N SER A 246 13.66 15.65 5.33
CA SER A 246 13.20 14.31 5.00
C SER A 246 13.90 13.81 3.74
N SER A 247 14.72 12.77 3.85
CA SER A 247 15.37 12.11 2.71
C SER A 247 14.35 11.72 1.63
N PHE A 248 13.15 11.31 2.05
CA PHE A 248 12.04 10.94 1.16
C PHE A 248 11.55 12.11 0.29
N VAL A 249 11.31 13.28 0.87
CA VAL A 249 10.87 14.48 0.12
C VAL A 249 12.02 15.01 -0.74
N ALA A 250 13.25 15.01 -0.21
CA ALA A 250 14.42 15.45 -0.95
C ALA A 250 14.72 14.56 -2.17
N ASN A 251 14.53 13.24 -2.06
CA ASN A 251 14.61 12.30 -3.19
C ASN A 251 13.55 12.58 -4.25
N SER A 252 12.30 12.85 -3.81
CA SER A 252 11.20 13.20 -4.71
C SER A 252 11.45 14.53 -5.45
N LEU A 253 12.01 15.52 -4.75
CA LEU A 253 12.42 16.80 -5.34
C LEU A 253 13.52 16.62 -6.38
N SER A 254 14.55 15.83 -6.05
CA SER A 254 15.66 15.54 -6.97
C SER A 254 15.15 14.87 -8.25
N THR A 255 14.28 13.87 -8.11
CA THR A 255 13.63 13.19 -9.25
C THR A 255 12.81 14.17 -10.09
N MET A 256 12.04 15.06 -9.46
CA MET A 256 11.26 16.09 -10.15
C MET A 256 12.14 17.04 -10.95
N TYR A 257 13.21 17.58 -10.35
CA TYR A 257 14.12 18.46 -11.07
C TYR A 257 14.84 17.76 -12.22
N ASN A 258 15.26 16.51 -12.03
CA ASN A 258 15.90 15.72 -13.08
C ASN A 258 14.98 15.48 -14.27
N LYS A 259 13.74 15.04 -14.04
CA LYS A 259 12.75 14.86 -15.11
C LYS A 259 12.32 16.17 -15.78
N CYS A 260 12.48 17.31 -15.11
CA CYS A 260 12.28 18.63 -15.68
C CYS A 260 13.54 19.21 -16.36
N GLY A 261 14.60 18.43 -16.53
CA GLY A 261 15.84 18.86 -17.18
C GLY A 261 16.68 19.85 -16.38
N LYS A 262 16.48 19.94 -15.06
CA LYS A 262 17.25 20.80 -14.14
C LYS A 262 18.15 19.97 -13.23
N LEU A 263 19.03 19.21 -13.87
CA LEU A 263 19.94 18.26 -13.23
C LEU A 263 20.78 18.93 -12.11
N ASP A 264 21.27 20.16 -12.32
CA ASP A 264 22.03 20.92 -11.31
C ASP A 264 21.29 21.12 -9.98
N TYR A 265 19.96 21.30 -10.03
CA TYR A 265 19.14 21.46 -8.82
C TYR A 265 19.04 20.14 -8.06
N GLY A 266 18.95 19.01 -8.78
CA GLY A 266 19.01 17.66 -8.20
C GLY A 266 20.36 17.39 -7.52
N LEU A 267 21.48 17.77 -8.17
CA LEU A 267 22.82 17.67 -7.59
C LEU A 267 22.93 18.49 -6.28
N HIS A 268 22.44 19.74 -6.29
CA HIS A 268 22.47 20.61 -5.12
C HIS A 268 21.66 20.02 -3.96
N LEU A 269 20.46 19.50 -4.22
CA LEU A 269 19.63 18.85 -3.20
C LEU A 269 20.37 17.66 -2.57
N PHE A 270 21.00 16.82 -3.38
CA PHE A 270 21.79 15.69 -2.90
C PHE A 270 22.97 16.12 -2.02
N ALA A 271 23.65 17.22 -2.37
CA ALA A 271 24.75 17.77 -1.57
C ALA A 271 24.27 18.21 -0.17
N THR A 272 23.04 18.74 -0.07
CA THR A 272 22.46 19.21 1.20
C THR A 272 21.84 18.12 2.09
N MET A 273 21.72 16.88 1.61
CA MET A 273 21.15 15.77 2.40
C MET A 273 22.08 15.37 3.57
N LYS A 274 21.51 15.30 4.79
CA LYS A 274 22.21 14.81 5.99
C LYS A 274 22.43 13.29 5.91
N THR A 275 21.41 12.56 5.47
CA THR A 275 21.43 11.10 5.30
C THR A 275 21.09 10.74 3.87
N ARG A 276 21.83 9.78 3.31
CA ARG A 276 21.71 9.34 1.92
C ARG A 276 21.39 7.85 1.90
N ASP A 277 20.24 7.51 1.36
CA ASP A 277 19.80 6.13 1.15
C ASP A 277 20.11 5.66 -0.29
N VAL A 278 19.79 4.40 -0.58
CA VAL A 278 19.98 3.80 -1.91
C VAL A 278 19.32 4.63 -3.01
N VAL A 279 18.14 5.22 -2.75
CA VAL A 279 17.40 6.02 -3.73
C VAL A 279 18.13 7.32 -4.04
N SER A 280 18.65 8.02 -3.02
CA SER A 280 19.42 9.25 -3.19
C SER A 280 20.69 9.01 -4.03
N TRP A 281 21.42 7.92 -3.74
CA TRP A 281 22.64 7.54 -4.46
C TRP A 281 22.36 7.10 -5.89
N THR A 282 21.34 6.29 -6.12
CA THR A 282 20.91 5.92 -7.48
C THR A 282 20.54 7.16 -8.29
N THR A 283 19.80 8.10 -7.68
CA THR A 283 19.37 9.33 -8.36
C THR A 283 20.57 10.17 -8.81
N ILE A 284 21.57 10.40 -7.95
CA ILE A 284 22.76 11.21 -8.31
C ILE A 284 23.61 10.54 -9.39
N ILE A 285 23.75 9.21 -9.33
CA ILE A 285 24.48 8.43 -10.33
C ILE A 285 23.80 8.55 -11.70
N THR A 286 22.49 8.34 -11.77
CA THR A 286 21.72 8.50 -13.00
C THR A 286 21.80 9.94 -13.52
N THR A 287 21.79 10.94 -12.63
CA THR A 287 21.92 12.36 -12.99
C THR A 287 23.25 12.62 -13.70
N TYR A 288 24.37 12.13 -13.15
CA TYR A 288 25.68 12.29 -13.78
C TYR A 288 25.78 11.60 -15.15
N VAL A 289 25.22 10.40 -15.29
CA VAL A 289 25.16 9.70 -16.59
C VAL A 289 24.36 10.51 -17.61
N GLN A 290 23.21 11.07 -17.22
CA GLN A 290 22.39 11.93 -18.09
C GLN A 290 23.09 13.23 -18.49
N MET A 291 24.02 13.72 -17.67
CA MET A 291 24.84 14.89 -17.98
C MET A 291 26.06 14.56 -18.87
N GLY A 292 26.30 13.29 -19.22
CA GLY A 292 27.54 12.86 -19.89
C GLY A 292 28.77 13.01 -18.99
N GLN A 293 28.60 12.89 -17.68
CA GLN A 293 29.65 13.00 -16.67
C GLN A 293 29.91 11.63 -16.03
N GLU A 294 30.23 10.64 -16.86
CA GLU A 294 30.32 9.24 -16.43
C GLU A 294 31.40 9.01 -15.37
N ASN A 295 32.50 9.76 -15.41
CA ASN A 295 33.52 9.73 -14.36
C ASN A 295 32.96 10.14 -12.99
N ASN A 296 32.10 11.15 -12.95
CA ASN A 296 31.42 11.58 -11.73
C ASN A 296 30.39 10.55 -11.25
N ALA A 297 29.72 9.85 -12.19
CA ALA A 297 28.83 8.75 -11.86
C ALA A 297 29.58 7.58 -11.19
N ILE A 298 30.72 7.16 -11.76
CA ILE A 298 31.57 6.10 -11.19
C ILE A 298 32.09 6.50 -9.80
N GLU A 299 32.52 7.75 -9.64
CA GLU A 299 32.97 8.27 -8.34
C GLU A 299 31.83 8.29 -7.31
N ALA A 300 30.62 8.72 -7.70
CA ALA A 300 29.45 8.66 -6.84
C ALA A 300 29.11 7.22 -6.42
N PHE A 301 29.23 6.24 -7.33
CA PHE A 301 29.03 4.83 -7.01
C PHE A 301 30.07 4.28 -6.03
N ARG A 302 31.34 4.69 -6.14
CA ARG A 302 32.37 4.32 -5.14
C ARG A 302 32.01 4.87 -3.76
N ARG A 303 31.65 6.15 -3.67
CA ARG A 303 31.25 6.79 -2.41
C ARG A 303 30.01 6.14 -1.79
N MET A 304 29.07 5.67 -2.60
CA MET A 304 27.92 4.90 -2.14
C MET A 304 28.37 3.62 -1.41
N LYS A 305 29.30 2.86 -2.01
CA LYS A 305 29.85 1.64 -1.42
C LYS A 305 30.64 1.94 -0.15
N ASP A 306 31.46 3.00 -0.14
CA ASP A 306 32.23 3.43 1.03
C ASP A 306 31.30 3.86 2.18
N SER A 307 30.12 4.36 1.86
CA SER A 307 29.07 4.70 2.83
C SER A 307 28.29 3.48 3.33
N SER A 308 28.70 2.26 2.97
CA SER A 308 28.01 1.00 3.32
C SER A 308 26.55 0.92 2.86
N VAL A 309 26.18 1.68 1.83
CA VAL A 309 24.84 1.61 1.21
C VAL A 309 24.91 0.61 0.05
N SER A 310 24.13 -0.47 0.13
CA SER A 310 24.10 -1.47 -0.93
C SER A 310 23.45 -0.91 -2.19
N PRO A 311 24.12 -0.98 -3.35
CA PRO A 311 23.51 -0.68 -4.64
C PRO A 311 22.31 -1.59 -4.94
N ASN A 312 21.35 -1.08 -5.70
CA ASN A 312 20.23 -1.87 -6.22
C ASN A 312 20.36 -2.05 -7.74
N GLU A 313 19.43 -2.80 -8.34
CA GLU A 313 19.37 -3.11 -9.76
C GLU A 313 19.41 -1.85 -10.65
N TYR A 314 18.74 -0.77 -10.22
CA TYR A 314 18.73 0.50 -10.93
C TYR A 314 20.08 1.22 -10.86
N THR A 315 20.78 1.15 -9.71
CA THR A 315 22.14 1.69 -9.58
C THR A 315 23.09 1.01 -10.56
N PHE A 316 23.03 -0.33 -10.65
CA PHE A 316 23.89 -1.09 -11.54
C PHE A 316 23.60 -0.81 -13.00
N ALA A 317 22.32 -0.77 -13.39
CA ALA A 317 21.93 -0.41 -14.76
C ALA A 317 22.48 0.97 -15.17
N ALA A 318 22.39 1.97 -14.29
CA ALA A 318 22.90 3.31 -14.55
C ALA A 318 24.43 3.33 -14.74
N ILE A 319 25.20 2.66 -13.87
CA ILE A 319 26.66 2.63 -14.00
C ILE A 319 27.12 1.84 -15.23
N ILE A 320 26.48 0.70 -15.52
CA ILE A 320 26.80 -0.08 -16.73
C ILE A 320 26.61 0.77 -17.99
N SER A 321 25.50 1.52 -18.06
CA SER A 321 25.26 2.49 -19.13
C SER A 321 26.37 3.55 -19.22
N GLY A 322 26.78 4.14 -18.09
CA GLY A 322 27.92 5.06 -18.05
C GLY A 322 29.25 4.44 -18.49
N CYS A 323 29.53 3.19 -18.13
CA CYS A 323 30.75 2.50 -18.56
C CYS A 323 30.75 2.20 -20.06
N ALA A 324 29.59 1.85 -20.62
CA ALA A 324 29.42 1.67 -22.06
C ALA A 324 29.71 2.97 -22.82
N ASN A 325 29.21 4.10 -22.35
CA ASN A 325 29.48 5.42 -22.94
C ASN A 325 30.97 5.79 -22.94
N LEU A 326 31.72 5.38 -21.90
CA LEU A 326 33.16 5.59 -21.80
C LEU A 326 34.01 4.56 -22.58
N ALA A 327 33.39 3.55 -23.20
CA ALA A 327 34.06 2.39 -23.79
C ALA A 327 35.01 1.65 -22.80
N ARG A 328 34.68 1.66 -21.50
CA ARG A 328 35.49 1.04 -20.44
C ARG A 328 35.03 -0.39 -20.15
N VAL A 329 35.34 -1.31 -21.05
CA VAL A 329 34.91 -2.72 -20.99
C VAL A 329 35.33 -3.40 -19.68
N ASP A 330 36.57 -3.21 -19.24
CA ASP A 330 37.10 -3.83 -18.01
C ASP A 330 36.28 -3.51 -16.75
N TYR A 331 35.73 -2.30 -16.66
CA TYR A 331 34.90 -1.90 -15.51
C TYR A 331 33.48 -2.45 -15.64
N GLY A 332 32.96 -2.52 -16.85
CA GLY A 332 31.68 -3.18 -17.15
C GLY A 332 31.71 -4.66 -16.78
N GLU A 333 32.79 -5.37 -17.08
CA GLU A 333 32.97 -6.79 -16.73
C GLU A 333 33.01 -7.02 -15.22
N GLN A 334 33.73 -6.17 -14.47
CA GLN A 334 33.77 -6.24 -13.01
C GLN A 334 32.39 -6.01 -12.38
N LEU A 335 31.63 -5.06 -12.90
CA LEU A 335 30.26 -4.78 -12.42
C LEU A 335 29.29 -5.91 -12.80
N HIS A 336 29.42 -6.46 -14.00
CA HIS A 336 28.63 -7.62 -14.43
C HIS A 336 28.87 -8.81 -13.49
N SER A 337 30.14 -9.14 -13.21
CA SER A 337 30.48 -10.19 -12.24
C SER A 337 29.85 -9.93 -10.87
N HIS A 338 29.86 -8.67 -10.40
CA HIS A 338 29.26 -8.30 -9.13
C HIS A 338 27.73 -8.45 -9.11
N VAL A 339 27.04 -8.09 -10.20
CA VAL A 339 25.59 -8.30 -10.39
C VAL A 339 25.24 -9.79 -10.36
N ILE A 340 26.07 -10.64 -10.98
CA ILE A 340 25.90 -12.11 -10.95
C ILE A 340 26.05 -12.62 -9.51
N CYS A 341 27.09 -12.21 -8.79
CA CYS A 341 27.31 -12.63 -7.40
C CYS A 341 26.18 -12.21 -6.46
N LEU A 342 25.49 -11.10 -6.74
CA LEU A 342 24.36 -10.61 -5.96
C LEU A 342 23.00 -11.20 -6.38
N GLY A 343 22.96 -12.01 -7.45
CA GLY A 343 21.71 -12.60 -7.95
C GLY A 343 20.75 -11.61 -8.61
N LEU A 344 21.25 -10.46 -9.12
CA LEU A 344 20.43 -9.38 -9.69
C LEU A 344 20.31 -9.43 -11.22
N VAL A 345 20.77 -10.51 -11.86
CA VAL A 345 20.95 -10.64 -13.32
C VAL A 345 19.65 -10.43 -14.11
N ASP A 346 18.56 -11.05 -13.68
CA ASP A 346 17.27 -11.02 -14.41
C ASP A 346 16.63 -9.61 -14.45
N TYR A 347 16.93 -8.77 -13.44
CA TYR A 347 16.34 -7.43 -13.31
C TYR A 347 17.11 -6.37 -14.11
N VAL A 348 18.43 -6.50 -14.22
CA VAL A 348 19.27 -5.54 -14.95
C VAL A 348 19.06 -5.65 -16.47
N LEU A 349 18.85 -6.87 -17.00
CA LEU A 349 18.56 -7.09 -18.42
C LEU A 349 17.21 -6.46 -18.85
N HIS A 350 16.20 -6.47 -17.98
CA HIS A 350 14.93 -5.78 -18.24
C HIS A 350 15.07 -4.26 -18.19
N GLY A 351 15.91 -3.72 -17.30
CA GLY A 351 16.15 -2.27 -17.19
C GLY A 351 16.87 -1.66 -18.40
N LEU A 352 17.75 -2.41 -19.06
CA LEU A 352 18.47 -1.98 -20.27
C LEU A 352 17.54 -1.86 -21.50
N HIS A 353 16.47 -2.67 -21.57
CA HIS A 353 15.49 -2.63 -22.66
C HIS A 353 14.53 -1.44 -22.62
N ILE A 354 14.47 -0.69 -21.51
CA ILE A 354 13.56 0.46 -21.35
C ILE A 354 14.23 1.79 -21.81
N TRP A 355 15.53 1.78 -22.10
CA TRP A 355 16.31 2.99 -22.44
C TRP A 355 17.10 2.90 -23.76
N LEU A 356 16.98 1.79 -24.49
CA LEU A 356 17.33 1.67 -25.92
C LEU A 356 16.04 1.77 -26.74
#